data_AF-A0A9E3DS14-F1
#
_entry.id   AF-A0A9E3DS14-F1
#
_cell.length_a   1.000
_cell.length_b   1.000
_cell.length_c   1.000
_cell.angle_alpha   90.00
_cell.angle_beta   90.00
_cell.angle_gamma   90.00
#
_symmetry.space_group_name_H-M   'P 1'
#
loop_
_entity.id
_entity.type
_entity.pdbx_description
1 polymer ?
#
loop_
_entity_poly.entity_id
_entity_poly.type
_entity_poly.pdbx_seq_one_letter_code
_entity_poly.pdbx_strand_id
1 'polypeptide(L)'
;MTNPVTSAALALANLDQQFYRADIQFHGVDHAGATYEGRVFLNNPAADEHTPRTPDSGYAGCFHIFGHGGCLGDPGHCDVVPRRPHDPRPAHPLTPARKVVIATEAVRRAIGAGADITITVVPVILSTTPKAGRPDDLVSFDHVRIVTYR
;
A
#
# COMPACT_ATOMS: atom_id res chain seq x y z
N MET A 1 12.94 -12.65 4.49
CA MET A 1 12.24 -11.46 5.03
C MET A 1 11.63 -10.76 3.84
N THR A 2 10.43 -10.22 3.94
CA THR A 2 9.80 -9.56 2.80
C THR A 2 10.35 -8.14 2.63
N ASN A 3 10.64 -7.73 1.40
CA ASN A 3 11.29 -6.46 1.14
C ASN A 3 10.30 -5.30 1.29
N PRO A 4 10.63 -4.26 2.06
CA PRO A 4 9.90 -3.00 2.04
C PRO A 4 9.96 -2.35 0.66
N VAL A 5 8.91 -1.62 0.30
CA VAL A 5 8.86 -0.80 -0.92
C VAL A 5 8.80 0.67 -0.52
N THR A 6 9.73 1.47 -1.04
CA THR A 6 9.76 2.92 -0.82
C THR A 6 9.38 3.65 -2.10
N SER A 7 8.46 4.61 -2.02
CA SER A 7 8.07 5.45 -3.14
C SER A 7 9.17 6.44 -3.54
N ALA A 8 9.05 7.01 -4.74
CA ALA A 8 9.73 8.27 -5.04
C ALA A 8 9.29 9.37 -4.05
N ALA A 9 10.11 10.40 -3.91
CA ALA A 9 9.80 11.57 -3.09
C ALA A 9 8.58 12.32 -3.65
N LEU A 10 7.64 12.64 -2.77
CA LEU A 10 6.44 13.42 -3.05
C LEU A 10 6.69 14.87 -2.60
N ALA A 11 6.67 15.79 -3.55
CA ALA A 11 6.94 17.20 -3.30
C ALA A 11 5.88 17.82 -2.37
N LEU A 12 6.32 18.45 -1.28
CA LEU A 12 5.43 19.15 -0.35
C LEU A 12 4.64 20.28 -1.02
N ALA A 13 5.22 20.91 -2.03
CA ALA A 13 4.60 22.03 -2.77
C ALA A 13 3.28 21.63 -3.46
N ASN A 14 3.04 20.34 -3.67
CA ASN A 14 1.83 19.83 -4.32
C ASN A 14 0.70 19.51 -3.32
N LEU A 15 0.92 19.72 -2.02
CA LEU A 15 -0.07 19.43 -0.97
C LEU A 15 -0.69 20.73 -0.46
N ASP A 16 -2.01 20.74 -0.37
CA ASP A 16 -2.69 21.77 0.43
C ASP A 16 -2.34 21.56 1.89
N GLN A 17 -1.68 22.53 2.50
CA GLN A 17 -1.22 22.46 3.89
C GLN A 17 -2.34 22.80 4.89
N GLN A 18 -3.45 23.38 4.42
CA GLN A 18 -4.63 23.66 5.23
C GLN A 18 -5.69 22.59 4.98
N PHE A 19 -5.64 21.53 5.78
CA PHE A 19 -6.56 20.39 5.66
C PHE A 19 -7.05 19.93 7.02
N TYR A 20 -8.24 19.32 7.07
CA TYR A 20 -8.75 18.61 8.25
C TYR A 20 -8.41 17.11 8.21
N ARG A 21 -8.20 16.55 7.02
CA ARG A 21 -7.84 15.14 6.82
C ARG A 21 -6.82 14.97 5.71
N ALA A 22 -5.90 14.02 5.88
CA ALA A 22 -5.02 13.56 4.81
C ALA A 22 -5.04 12.03 4.72
N ASP A 23 -5.12 11.53 3.50
CA ASP A 23 -5.13 10.11 3.18
C ASP A 23 -3.92 9.78 2.30
N ILE A 24 -3.23 8.69 2.63
CA ILE A 24 -2.28 8.03 1.72
C ILE A 24 -3.08 7.02 0.90
N GLN A 25 -3.06 7.16 -0.42
CA GLN A 25 -3.80 6.32 -1.35
C GLN A 25 -2.84 5.53 -2.23
N PHE A 26 -2.93 4.21 -2.15
CA PHE A 26 -2.24 3.26 -3.02
C PHE A 26 -3.22 2.80 -4.11
N HIS A 27 -2.77 2.85 -5.36
CA HIS A 27 -3.56 2.47 -6.53
C HIS A 27 -2.85 1.34 -7.28
N GLY A 28 -3.63 0.47 -7.91
CA GLY A 28 -3.08 -0.67 -8.65
C GLY A 28 -2.49 -1.74 -7.73
N VAL A 29 -2.98 -1.86 -6.49
CA VAL A 29 -2.41 -2.79 -5.50
C VAL A 29 -2.71 -4.23 -5.91
N ASP A 30 -1.65 -5.01 -6.13
CA ASP A 30 -1.77 -6.46 -6.31
C ASP A 30 -2.14 -7.14 -4.99
N HIS A 31 -3.00 -8.14 -5.09
CA HIS A 31 -3.50 -8.92 -3.95
C HIS A 31 -3.71 -10.40 -4.30
N ALA A 32 -3.12 -10.88 -5.40
CA ALA A 32 -3.20 -12.30 -5.79
C ALA A 32 -2.45 -13.24 -4.84
N GLY A 33 -1.41 -12.74 -4.17
CA GLY A 33 -0.47 -13.51 -3.36
C GLY A 33 -0.92 -13.78 -1.92
N ALA A 34 0.03 -13.69 -0.99
CA ALA A 34 -0.17 -13.94 0.43
C ALA A 34 -1.01 -12.85 1.11
N THR A 35 -1.67 -13.20 2.22
CA THR A 35 -2.31 -12.24 3.12
C THR A 35 -1.24 -11.52 3.95
N TYR A 36 -1.31 -10.19 4.04
CA TYR A 36 -0.34 -9.40 4.80
C TYR A 36 -0.94 -8.10 5.36
N GLU A 37 -0.29 -7.59 6.42
CA GLU A 37 -0.41 -6.21 6.90
C GLU A 37 0.63 -5.36 6.18
N GLY A 38 0.22 -4.33 5.44
CA GLY A 38 1.11 -3.31 4.88
C GLY A 38 1.25 -2.17 5.88
N ARG A 39 2.33 -2.15 6.67
CA ARG A 39 2.62 -1.04 7.59
C ARG A 39 3.25 0.11 6.82
N VAL A 40 2.78 1.33 7.06
CA VAL A 40 3.17 2.52 6.29
C VAL A 40 3.98 3.45 7.17
N PHE A 41 5.15 3.86 6.68
CA PHE A 41 6.04 4.80 7.34
C PHE A 41 6.35 5.96 6.40
N LEU A 42 6.36 7.19 6.93
CA LEU A 42 6.81 8.38 6.21
C LEU A 42 8.27 8.66 6.55
N ASN A 43 9.07 9.01 5.55
CA ASN A 43 10.44 9.47 5.69
C ASN A 43 11.36 8.51 6.48
N ASN A 44 11.07 7.22 6.39
CA ASN A 44 11.87 6.17 7.01
C ASN A 44 12.10 5.00 6.02
N PRO A 45 13.05 5.14 5.08
CA PRO A 45 13.36 4.11 4.08
C PRO A 45 14.03 2.86 4.68
N ALA A 46 14.48 2.93 5.94
CA ALA A 46 15.08 1.81 6.65
C ALA A 46 14.05 0.99 7.46
N ALA A 47 12.76 1.34 7.38
CA ALA A 47 11.72 0.65 8.13
C ALA A 47 11.61 -0.83 7.70
N ASP A 48 11.44 -1.69 8.70
CA ASP A 48 11.32 -3.15 8.58
C ASP A 48 10.20 -3.71 9.48
N GLU A 49 10.06 -5.03 9.52
CA GLU A 49 8.99 -5.70 10.28
C GLU A 49 9.09 -5.52 11.82
N HIS A 50 10.27 -5.11 12.31
CA HIS A 50 10.56 -4.85 13.72
C HIS A 50 10.45 -3.37 14.09
N THR A 51 10.38 -2.48 13.10
CA THR A 51 10.28 -1.04 13.31
C THR A 51 9.04 -0.70 14.14
N PRO A 52 9.18 0.06 15.25
CA PRO A 52 8.07 0.39 16.13
C PRO A 52 6.96 1.14 15.40
N ARG A 53 5.70 0.84 15.73
CA ARG A 53 4.52 1.50 15.17
C ARG A 53 4.23 2.84 15.88
N THR A 54 5.26 3.67 15.99
CA THR A 54 5.21 4.95 16.72
C THR A 54 5.39 6.15 15.79
N PRO A 55 4.85 7.33 16.15
CA PRO A 55 5.09 8.57 15.42
C PRO A 55 6.57 8.87 15.16
N ASP A 56 7.43 8.64 16.14
CA ASP A 56 8.88 8.92 16.06
C ASP A 56 9.60 8.03 15.06
N SER A 57 9.06 6.84 14.79
CA SER A 57 9.56 5.93 13.77
C SER A 57 9.02 6.26 12.36
N GLY A 58 8.22 7.32 12.23
CA GLY A 58 7.54 7.71 10.99
C GLY A 58 6.24 6.96 10.72
N TYR A 59 5.71 6.18 11.68
CA TYR A 59 4.51 5.35 11.45
C TYR A 59 3.28 6.20 11.11
N ALA A 60 2.63 5.87 10.00
CA ALA A 60 1.47 6.58 9.46
C ALA A 60 0.18 5.76 9.48
N GLY A 61 0.29 4.45 9.74
CA GLY A 61 -0.85 3.54 9.80
C GLY A 61 -0.57 2.24 9.04
N CYS A 62 -1.62 1.47 8.77
CA CYS A 62 -1.51 0.23 8.00
C CYS A 62 -2.74 0.00 7.13
N PHE A 63 -2.60 -0.88 6.14
CA PHE A 63 -3.70 -1.49 5.42
C PHE A 63 -3.54 -3.01 5.41
N HIS A 64 -4.61 -3.73 5.07
CA HIS A 64 -4.60 -5.19 5.02
C HIS A 64 -4.93 -5.68 3.61
N ILE A 65 -4.19 -6.68 3.16
CA ILE A 65 -4.49 -7.49 1.99
C ILE A 65 -4.92 -8.86 2.47
N PHE A 66 -6.15 -9.24 2.13
CA PHE A 66 -6.62 -10.61 2.23
C PHE A 66 -6.35 -11.26 0.89
N GLY A 67 -5.16 -11.83 0.77
CA GLY A 67 -4.65 -12.38 -0.48
C GLY A 67 -5.32 -13.70 -0.84
N HIS A 68 -5.34 -14.02 -2.13
CA HIS A 68 -5.98 -15.24 -2.63
C HIS A 68 -5.17 -16.53 -2.39
N GLY A 69 -3.95 -16.42 -1.86
CA GLY A 69 -3.16 -17.58 -1.43
C GLY A 69 -2.54 -18.39 -2.58
N GLY A 70 -2.45 -17.79 -3.78
CA GLY A 70 -1.93 -18.40 -5.01
C GLY A 70 -3.01 -18.94 -5.95
N CYS A 71 -2.69 -19.07 -7.24
CA CYS A 71 -3.66 -19.46 -8.28
C CYS A 71 -4.06 -20.93 -8.21
N LEU A 72 -5.30 -21.26 -7.88
CA LEU A 72 -5.83 -22.64 -7.88
C LEU A 72 -6.51 -23.07 -9.19
N GLY A 73 -6.51 -22.23 -10.23
CA GLY A 73 -7.17 -22.53 -11.51
C GLY A 73 -6.21 -22.88 -12.63
N ASP A 74 -6.78 -23.07 -13.82
CA ASP A 74 -6.06 -23.35 -15.07
C ASP A 74 -5.29 -22.12 -15.60
N PRO A 75 -4.36 -22.32 -16.57
CA PRO A 75 -3.68 -21.21 -17.24
C PRO A 75 -4.65 -20.13 -17.73
N GLY A 76 -4.34 -18.87 -17.45
CA GLY A 76 -5.19 -17.72 -17.77
C GLY A 76 -6.23 -17.36 -16.72
N HIS A 77 -6.44 -18.18 -15.67
CA HIS A 77 -7.42 -17.90 -14.62
C HIS A 77 -7.13 -16.61 -13.84
N CYS A 78 -5.85 -16.27 -13.66
CA CYS A 78 -5.47 -15.04 -12.94
C CYS A 78 -5.33 -13.81 -13.85
N ASP A 79 -5.46 -13.98 -15.17
CA ASP A 79 -5.21 -12.89 -16.10
C ASP A 79 -6.38 -11.92 -16.08
N VAL A 80 -6.12 -10.71 -15.58
CA VAL A 80 -7.12 -9.64 -15.55
C VAL A 80 -7.28 -9.06 -16.96
N VAL A 81 -8.33 -9.48 -17.65
CA VAL A 81 -8.63 -8.96 -19.00
C VAL A 81 -9.59 -7.76 -18.96
N PRO A 82 -9.42 -6.76 -19.86
CA PRO A 82 -10.35 -5.65 -19.97
C PRO A 82 -11.77 -6.10 -20.24
N ARG A 83 -12.72 -5.42 -19.59
CA ARG A 83 -14.15 -5.73 -19.68
C ARG A 83 -14.80 -4.91 -20.78
N ARG A 84 -15.83 -5.46 -21.41
CA ARG A 84 -16.65 -4.70 -22.36
C ARG A 84 -17.44 -3.62 -21.58
N PRO A 85 -17.70 -2.45 -22.18
CA PRO A 85 -18.61 -1.48 -21.59
C PRO A 85 -19.94 -2.14 -21.21
N HIS A 86 -20.43 -1.85 -20.00
CA HIS A 86 -21.70 -2.34 -19.46
C HIS A 86 -21.80 -3.88 -19.26
N ASP A 87 -20.68 -4.59 -19.14
CA ASP A 87 -20.71 -6.03 -18.80
C ASP A 87 -21.23 -6.24 -17.37
N PRO A 88 -22.37 -6.96 -17.18
CA PRO A 88 -23.04 -7.05 -15.90
C PRO A 88 -22.36 -8.00 -14.91
N ARG A 89 -21.40 -8.81 -15.34
CA ARG A 89 -20.70 -9.73 -14.41
C ARG A 89 -19.81 -8.91 -13.47
N PRO A 90 -19.58 -9.39 -12.22
CA PRO A 90 -18.66 -8.75 -11.30
C PRO A 90 -17.27 -8.52 -11.90
N ALA A 91 -16.55 -7.55 -11.34
CA ALA A 91 -15.14 -7.36 -11.66
C ALA A 91 -14.36 -8.66 -11.40
N HIS A 92 -13.27 -8.85 -12.15
CA HIS A 92 -12.39 -9.99 -11.92
C HIS A 92 -11.90 -9.97 -10.47
N PRO A 93 -11.83 -11.12 -9.75
CA PRO A 93 -11.41 -11.13 -8.35
C PRO A 93 -10.08 -10.42 -8.16
N LEU A 94 -9.11 -10.64 -9.05
CA LEU A 94 -7.78 -10.00 -9.06
C LEU A 94 -7.72 -8.61 -9.70
N THR A 95 -8.86 -7.94 -9.91
CA THR A 95 -8.82 -6.53 -10.34
C THR A 95 -7.99 -5.73 -9.34
N PRO A 96 -6.97 -4.95 -9.78
CA PRO A 96 -6.09 -4.24 -8.87
C PRO A 96 -6.85 -3.35 -7.89
N ALA A 97 -6.48 -3.43 -6.62
CA ALA A 97 -7.22 -2.77 -5.56
C ALA A 97 -6.72 -1.33 -5.33
N ARG A 98 -7.59 -0.53 -4.70
CA ARG A 98 -7.21 0.73 -4.06
C ARG A 98 -7.16 0.51 -2.55
N LYS A 99 -6.09 0.98 -1.91
CA LYS A 99 -5.95 0.98 -0.44
C LYS A 99 -5.76 2.39 0.07
N VAL A 100 -6.37 2.69 1.20
CA VAL A 100 -6.38 4.04 1.78
C VAL A 100 -5.99 3.94 3.25
N VAL A 101 -5.02 4.75 3.66
CA VAL A 101 -4.61 4.92 5.05
C VAL A 101 -4.88 6.36 5.45
N ILE A 102 -5.71 6.56 6.48
CA ILE A 102 -5.92 7.88 7.07
C ILE A 102 -4.65 8.22 7.86
N ALA A 103 -3.94 9.25 7.42
CA ALA A 103 -2.60 9.57 7.89
C ALA A 103 -2.46 11.05 8.29
N THR A 104 -3.56 11.71 8.65
CA THR A 104 -3.64 13.16 8.92
C THR A 104 -2.48 13.66 9.79
N GLU A 105 -2.28 13.09 10.97
CA GLU A 105 -1.27 13.56 11.92
C GLU A 105 0.15 13.26 11.44
N ALA A 106 0.37 12.13 10.74
CA ALA A 106 1.66 11.80 10.18
C ALA A 106 2.05 12.77 9.05
N VAL A 107 1.09 13.09 8.17
CA VAL A 107 1.29 14.06 7.09
C VAL A 107 1.51 15.47 7.65
N ARG A 108 0.77 15.90 8.69
CA ARG A 108 1.03 17.18 9.37
C ARG A 108 2.45 17.27 9.91
N ARG A 109 2.93 16.24 10.60
CA ARG A 109 4.31 16.20 11.12
C ARG A 109 5.34 16.25 9.99
N ALA A 110 5.13 15.49 8.92
CA ALA A 110 6.03 15.48 7.78
C ALA A 110 6.10 16.84 7.07
N ILE A 111 4.96 17.51 6.89
CA ILE A 111 4.90 18.89 6.38
C ILE A 111 5.64 19.86 7.32
N GLY A 112 5.42 19.75 8.63
CA GLY A 112 6.08 20.58 9.64
C GLY A 112 7.61 20.43 9.66
N ALA A 113 8.14 19.28 9.24
CA ALA A 113 9.57 19.04 9.10
C ALA A 113 10.18 19.67 7.83
N GLY A 114 9.36 20.10 6.86
CA GLY A 114 9.79 20.88 5.70
C GLY A 114 10.54 20.12 4.60
N ALA A 115 10.54 18.79 4.63
CA ALA A 115 11.17 17.94 3.62
C ALA A 115 10.14 17.20 2.76
N ASP A 116 10.51 16.89 1.51
CA ASP A 116 9.72 16.02 0.64
C ASP A 116 9.39 14.69 1.32
N ILE A 117 8.21 14.14 1.00
CA ILE A 117 7.68 12.98 1.70
C ILE A 117 7.97 11.72 0.91
N THR A 118 8.66 10.76 1.51
CA THR A 118 8.77 9.39 1.02
C THR A 118 7.83 8.48 1.80
N ILE A 119 7.24 7.49 1.14
CA ILE A 119 6.33 6.53 1.74
C ILE A 119 6.98 5.15 1.65
N THR A 120 7.23 4.52 2.78
CA THR A 120 7.75 3.16 2.89
C THR A 120 6.65 2.22 3.35
N VAL A 121 6.41 1.15 2.59
CA VAL A 121 5.46 0.09 2.94
C VAL A 121 6.24 -1.15 3.35
N VAL A 122 6.06 -1.58 4.59
CA VAL A 122 6.63 -2.82 5.14
C VAL A 122 5.54 -3.89 5.16
N PRO A 123 5.63 -4.93 4.31
CA PRO A 123 4.75 -6.08 4.41
C PRO A 123 5.07 -6.94 5.64
N VAL A 124 4.05 -7.32 6.39
CA VAL A 124 4.16 -8.29 7.49
C VAL A 124 3.18 -9.44 7.25
N ILE A 125 3.74 -10.62 7.01
CA ILE A 125 2.98 -11.86 6.84
C ILE A 125 2.96 -12.62 8.17
N LEU A 126 1.75 -12.92 8.67
CA LEU A 126 1.54 -13.72 9.88
C LEU A 126 1.41 -15.22 9.60
N SER A 127 0.94 -15.60 8.42
CA SER A 127 0.78 -17.00 8.01
C SER A 127 0.89 -17.16 6.50
N THR A 128 1.34 -18.33 6.05
CA THR A 128 1.51 -18.66 4.63
C THR A 128 0.89 -20.01 4.33
N THR A 129 0.59 -20.26 3.05
CA THR A 129 0.27 -21.59 2.52
C THR A 129 1.42 -22.05 1.61
N PRO A 130 1.57 -23.36 1.33
CA PRO A 130 2.60 -23.84 0.40
C PRO A 130 2.53 -23.19 -0.99
N LYS A 131 1.33 -22.75 -1.40
CA LYS A 131 1.09 -22.15 -2.72
C LYS A 131 1.32 -20.64 -2.75
N ALA A 132 1.04 -19.95 -1.65
CA ALA A 132 1.31 -18.51 -1.52
C ALA A 132 2.79 -18.23 -1.23
N GLY A 133 3.43 -19.11 -0.45
CA GLY A 133 4.80 -18.93 0.01
C GLY A 133 5.00 -17.62 0.79
N ARG A 134 6.25 -17.15 0.80
CA ARG A 134 6.68 -15.85 1.32
C ARG A 134 7.58 -15.19 0.27
N PRO A 135 7.01 -14.56 -0.77
CA PRO A 135 7.79 -13.90 -1.81
C PRO A 135 8.48 -12.66 -1.22
N ASP A 136 9.70 -12.37 -1.66
CA ASP A 136 10.44 -11.20 -1.19
C ASP A 136 9.80 -9.90 -1.72
N ASP A 137 9.23 -9.93 -2.93
CA ASP A 137 8.58 -8.84 -3.66
C ASP A 137 7.04 -8.83 -3.50
N LEU A 138 6.56 -9.04 -2.27
CA LEU A 138 5.12 -9.16 -1.99
C LEU A 138 4.31 -7.88 -2.27
N VAL A 139 4.88 -6.70 -2.00
CA VAL A 139 4.17 -5.43 -2.16
C VAL A 139 4.33 -4.94 -3.59
N SER A 140 3.22 -4.84 -4.31
CA SER A 140 3.17 -4.25 -5.64
C SER A 140 1.98 -3.30 -5.75
N PHE A 141 2.24 -2.12 -6.29
CA PHE A 141 1.24 -1.10 -6.60
C PHE A 141 1.76 -0.18 -7.71
N ASP A 142 0.87 0.38 -8.52
CA ASP A 142 1.25 1.25 -9.65
C ASP A 142 1.82 2.59 -9.16
N HIS A 143 1.12 3.21 -8.22
CA HIS A 143 1.54 4.49 -7.64
C HIS A 143 0.89 4.76 -6.28
N VAL A 144 1.50 5.68 -5.54
CA VAL A 144 1.00 6.20 -4.28
C VAL A 144 0.88 7.72 -4.33
N ARG A 145 -0.14 8.27 -3.68
CA ARG A 145 -0.31 9.72 -3.54
C ARG A 145 -0.87 10.08 -2.16
N ILE A 146 -0.62 11.31 -1.74
CA ILE A 146 -1.29 11.91 -0.58
C ILE A 146 -2.45 12.77 -1.10
N VAL A 147 -3.62 12.64 -0.49
CA VAL A 147 -4.80 13.46 -0.80
C VAL A 147 -5.25 14.16 0.48
N THR A 148 -5.39 15.47 0.41
CA THR A 148 -5.84 16.33 1.52
C THR A 148 -7.29 16.77 1.30
N TYR A 149 -8.01 16.96 2.41
CA TYR A 149 -9.42 17.35 2.43
C TYR A 149 -9.62 18.60 3.28
N ARG A 150 -10.47 19.52 2.80
CA ARG A 150 -10.81 20.81 3.41
C ARG A 150 -12.18 20.85 4.05
#